data_AF-A0A160P9F3-F1
#
_entry.id   AF-A0A160P9F3-F1
#
_cell.length_a   1.000
_cell.length_b   1.000
_cell.length_c   1.000
_cell.angle_alpha   90.00
_cell.angle_beta   90.00
_cell.angle_gamma   90.00
#
_symmetry.space_group_name_H-M   'P 1'
#
loop_
_entity.id
_entity.type
_entity.pdbx_description
1 polymer ?
#
loop_
_entity_poly.entity_id
_entity_poly.type
_entity_poly.pdbx_seq_one_letter_code
_entity_poly.pdbx_strand_id
1 'polypeptide(L)'
;MARRMGGDAPSRLPRITARYRAEIHRGLAALCWLALSGAALAAGGEHADPAKEAAMRALAARDAPKEVSAQDFVAREPAKTGYCANIADAAADARFAWQKEQLAAMERQVEERIKLLEEKRAEYEVWLKRRNEFLAKADESVVAVYAKMRPDAAALQLANMPDEAAAALLTKLNARTASAILSEMEAARAANLARAMSESGRKDAAAPAQKKNQRS
;
A
#
# COMPACT_ATOMS: atom_id res chain seq x y z
N MET A 1 1.45 -5.79 62.94
CA MET A 1 0.90 -4.45 62.66
C MET A 1 1.62 -3.87 61.46
N ALA A 2 1.00 -3.97 60.28
CA ALA A 2 1.52 -3.44 59.02
C ALA A 2 0.81 -2.12 58.70
N ARG A 3 1.54 -1.04 58.41
CA ARG A 3 1.00 0.16 57.76
C ARG A 3 1.77 0.41 56.47
N ARG A 4 1.10 0.07 55.38
CA ARG A 4 1.41 0.36 53.99
C ARG A 4 0.86 1.76 53.71
N MET A 5 1.71 2.73 53.41
CA MET A 5 1.29 4.04 52.88
C MET A 5 1.07 3.87 51.38
N GLY A 6 -0.20 3.90 50.97
CA GLY A 6 -0.62 4.03 49.58
C GLY A 6 -0.62 5.51 49.19
N GLY A 7 0.01 5.81 48.05
CA GLY A 7 -0.14 7.08 47.34
C GLY A 7 -0.91 6.82 46.05
N ASP A 8 -2.13 7.34 46.00
CA ASP A 8 -3.02 7.36 44.85
C ASP A 8 -2.51 8.32 43.76
N ALA A 9 -2.51 7.88 42.50
CA ALA A 9 -2.75 8.74 41.35
C ALA A 9 -3.43 7.94 40.21
N PRO A 10 -4.46 8.51 39.55
CA PRO A 10 -5.51 7.75 38.87
C PRO A 10 -5.21 7.40 37.41
N SER A 11 -5.12 6.10 37.11
CA SER A 11 -5.19 5.57 35.74
C SER A 11 -6.66 5.51 35.27
N ARG A 12 -7.15 6.57 34.62
CA ARG A 12 -8.39 6.52 33.82
C ARG A 12 -8.06 6.19 32.37
N LEU A 13 -7.94 4.90 32.05
CA LEU A 13 -8.12 4.42 30.69
C LEU A 13 -9.59 3.99 30.52
N PRO A 14 -10.34 4.55 29.55
CA PRO A 14 -11.73 4.17 29.33
C PRO A 14 -11.82 2.70 28.87
N ARG A 15 -12.74 1.97 29.50
CA ARG A 15 -13.16 0.61 29.15
C ARG A 15 -13.82 0.58 27.76
N ILE A 16 -13.03 0.58 26.69
CA ILE A 16 -13.53 0.52 25.29
C ILE A 16 -13.65 -0.93 24.79
N THR A 17 -13.15 -1.93 25.51
CA THR A 17 -13.02 -3.31 24.98
C THR A 17 -14.26 -4.20 25.11
N ALA A 18 -15.32 -3.78 25.81
CA ALA A 18 -16.47 -4.66 26.09
C ALA A 18 -17.70 -4.45 25.19
N ARG A 19 -17.86 -3.26 24.58
CA ARG A 19 -19.05 -2.95 23.74
C ARG A 19 -18.87 -3.28 22.25
N TYR A 20 -17.64 -3.37 21.75
CA TYR A 20 -17.37 -3.61 20.31
C TYR A 20 -17.50 -5.08 19.87
N ARG A 21 -17.44 -6.05 20.79
CA ARG A 21 -17.43 -7.49 20.44
C ARG A 21 -18.83 -8.04 20.13
N ALA A 22 -19.89 -7.40 20.59
CA ALA A 22 -21.27 -7.89 20.43
C ALA A 22 -21.94 -7.45 19.11
N GLU A 23 -21.49 -6.35 18.49
CA GLU A 23 -22.05 -5.86 17.22
C GLU A 23 -21.45 -6.55 15.98
N ILE A 24 -20.21 -7.05 16.08
CA ILE A 24 -19.53 -7.73 14.97
C ILE A 24 -20.18 -9.09 14.63
N HIS A 25 -20.69 -9.82 15.64
CA HIS A 25 -21.33 -11.13 15.40
C HIS A 25 -22.71 -11.02 14.75
N ARG A 26 -23.43 -9.90 14.94
CA ARG A 26 -24.73 -9.67 14.28
C ARG A 26 -24.60 -9.19 12.83
N GLY A 27 -23.49 -8.52 12.48
CA GLY A 27 -23.17 -8.17 11.10
C GLY A 27 -22.66 -9.34 10.24
N LEU A 28 -21.91 -10.28 10.84
CA LEU A 28 -21.32 -11.40 10.10
C LEU A 28 -22.35 -12.46 9.65
N ALA A 29 -23.43 -12.67 10.42
CA ALA A 29 -24.45 -13.66 10.06
C ALA A 29 -25.32 -13.23 8.87
N ALA A 30 -25.52 -11.93 8.66
CA ALA A 30 -26.26 -11.40 7.51
C ALA A 30 -25.45 -11.43 6.20
N LEU A 31 -24.11 -11.39 6.29
CA LEU A 31 -23.21 -11.51 5.14
C LEU A 31 -23.00 -12.97 4.69
N CYS A 32 -23.19 -13.96 5.57
CA CYS A 32 -23.14 -15.37 5.18
C CYS A 32 -24.40 -15.87 4.45
N TRP A 33 -25.56 -15.22 4.61
CA TRP A 33 -26.77 -15.59 3.86
C TRP A 33 -26.82 -15.02 2.43
N LEU A 34 -26.10 -13.92 2.16
CA LEU A 34 -25.94 -13.37 0.80
C LEU A 34 -24.85 -14.10 -0.02
N ALA A 35 -24.06 -14.99 0.60
CA ALA A 35 -23.01 -15.75 -0.07
C ALA A 35 -23.50 -17.05 -0.76
N LEU A 36 -24.76 -17.46 -0.58
CA LEU A 36 -25.27 -18.73 -1.12
C LEU A 36 -26.17 -18.62 -2.38
N SER A 37 -26.40 -17.41 -2.91
CA SER A 37 -27.19 -17.22 -4.13
C SER A 37 -26.46 -16.49 -5.27
N GLY A 38 -25.14 -16.25 -5.14
CA GLY A 38 -24.34 -15.51 -6.11
C GLY A 38 -23.37 -16.33 -6.95
N ALA A 39 -23.48 -17.66 -6.97
CA ALA A 39 -22.58 -18.54 -7.73
C ALA A 39 -23.19 -18.91 -9.10
N ALA A 40 -23.37 -17.94 -9.99
CA ALA A 40 -23.63 -18.20 -11.41
C ALA A 40 -23.33 -16.96 -12.28
N LEU A 41 -22.05 -16.59 -12.41
CA LEU A 41 -21.50 -16.00 -13.64
C LEU A 41 -19.96 -16.01 -13.60
N ALA A 42 -19.38 -17.20 -13.59
CA ALA A 42 -17.99 -17.40 -14.00
C ALA A 42 -17.98 -17.57 -15.53
N ALA A 43 -18.00 -16.44 -16.25
CA ALA A 43 -17.57 -16.36 -17.63
C ALA A 43 -16.23 -15.62 -17.63
N GLY A 44 -15.16 -16.31 -18.01
CA GLY A 44 -13.84 -15.72 -18.14
C GLY A 44 -13.86 -14.57 -19.15
N GLY A 45 -13.63 -13.35 -18.65
CA GLY A 45 -13.25 -12.20 -19.46
C GLY A 45 -11.77 -11.95 -19.24
N GLU A 46 -11.00 -11.95 -20.33
CA GLU A 46 -9.61 -11.52 -20.36
C GLU A 46 -9.44 -10.19 -19.61
N HIS A 47 -8.56 -10.13 -18.61
CA HIS A 47 -8.15 -8.86 -18.03
C HIS A 47 -7.47 -8.04 -19.13
N ALA A 48 -8.19 -7.07 -19.69
CA ALA A 48 -7.65 -6.10 -20.63
C ALA A 48 -6.52 -5.31 -19.93
N ASP A 49 -5.33 -5.37 -20.52
CA ASP A 49 -4.17 -4.60 -20.08
C ASP A 49 -4.49 -3.09 -20.16
N PRO A 50 -4.41 -2.33 -19.05
CA PRO A 50 -4.77 -0.91 -19.03
C PRO A 50 -3.92 -0.09 -20.00
N ALA A 51 -2.71 -0.55 -20.34
CA ALA A 51 -1.86 0.09 -21.34
C ALA A 51 -2.37 -0.15 -22.77
N LYS A 52 -2.95 -1.32 -23.06
CA LYS A 52 -3.60 -1.61 -24.35
C LYS A 52 -4.90 -0.83 -24.49
N GLU A 53 -5.68 -0.70 -23.42
CA GLU A 53 -6.91 0.09 -23.41
C GLU A 53 -6.61 1.60 -23.60
N ALA A 54 -5.57 2.12 -22.93
CA ALA A 54 -5.11 3.49 -23.13
C ALA A 54 -4.60 3.74 -24.56
N ALA A 55 -3.86 2.79 -25.13
CA ALA A 55 -3.39 2.88 -26.52
C ALA A 55 -4.54 2.83 -27.54
N MET A 56 -5.56 2.00 -27.30
CA MET A 56 -6.74 1.89 -28.16
C MET A 56 -7.59 3.16 -28.09
N ARG A 57 -7.76 3.76 -26.90
CA ARG A 57 -8.40 5.08 -26.74
C ARG A 57 -7.61 6.21 -27.41
N ALA A 58 -6.28 6.16 -27.34
CA ALA A 58 -5.43 7.15 -28.00
C ALA A 58 -5.55 7.07 -29.54
N LEU A 59 -5.65 5.86 -30.12
CA LEU A 59 -5.95 5.71 -31.54
C LEU A 59 -7.36 6.21 -31.88
N ALA A 60 -8.37 5.83 -31.10
CA ALA A 60 -9.75 6.27 -31.32
C ALA A 60 -9.92 7.80 -31.22
N ALA A 61 -9.13 8.48 -30.38
CA ALA A 61 -9.12 9.94 -30.29
C ALA A 61 -8.44 10.62 -31.49
N ARG A 62 -7.48 9.95 -32.15
CA ARG A 62 -6.81 10.45 -33.37
C ARG A 62 -7.68 10.30 -34.60
N ASP A 63 -8.47 9.22 -34.66
CA ASP A 63 -9.39 8.92 -35.75
C ASP A 63 -10.82 9.44 -35.50
N ALA A 64 -11.00 10.24 -34.44
CA ALA A 64 -12.28 10.87 -34.15
C ALA A 64 -12.67 11.79 -35.32
N PRO A 65 -13.91 11.70 -35.84
CA PRO A 65 -14.35 12.55 -36.94
C PRO A 65 -14.21 14.02 -36.51
N LYS A 66 -13.54 14.80 -37.36
CA LYS A 66 -13.35 16.24 -37.16
C LYS A 66 -14.74 16.87 -37.00
N GLU A 67 -15.00 17.49 -35.85
CA GLU A 67 -16.29 18.12 -35.58
C GLU A 67 -16.57 19.16 -36.68
N VAL A 68 -17.64 18.95 -37.44
CA VAL A 68 -18.10 19.89 -38.47
C VAL A 68 -18.60 21.13 -37.73
N SER A 69 -17.99 22.28 -37.98
CA SER A 69 -18.33 23.51 -37.26
C SER A 69 -19.70 24.03 -37.72
N ALA A 70 -20.35 24.83 -36.87
CA ALA A 70 -21.56 25.54 -37.26
C ALA A 70 -21.31 26.47 -38.47
N GLN A 71 -20.08 26.97 -38.62
CA GLN A 71 -19.67 27.81 -39.75
C GLN A 71 -19.61 27.00 -41.06
N ASP A 72 -19.20 25.73 -41.02
CA ASP A 72 -19.19 24.84 -42.19
C ASP A 72 -20.62 24.55 -42.70
N PHE A 73 -21.58 24.44 -41.78
CA PHE A 73 -22.99 24.26 -42.13
C PHE A 73 -23.61 25.53 -42.73
N VAL A 74 -23.30 26.68 -42.14
CA VAL A 74 -23.73 28.00 -42.63
C VAL A 74 -23.16 28.30 -44.02
N ALA A 75 -21.88 27.98 -44.26
CA ALA A 75 -21.23 28.18 -45.56
C ALA A 75 -21.84 27.32 -46.68
N ARG A 76 -22.39 26.14 -46.34
CA ARG A 76 -22.94 25.19 -47.30
C ARG A 76 -24.38 25.50 -47.72
N GLU A 77 -25.17 26.18 -46.87
CA GLU A 77 -26.56 26.57 -47.18
C GLU A 77 -26.86 28.05 -46.78
N PRO A 78 -26.25 29.06 -47.42
CA PRO A 78 -26.40 30.46 -47.02
C PRO A 78 -27.83 31.01 -47.15
N ALA A 79 -28.63 30.48 -48.08
CA ALA A 79 -30.00 30.94 -48.33
C ALA A 79 -31.02 30.53 -47.23
N LYS A 80 -30.67 29.60 -46.34
CA LYS A 80 -31.54 29.09 -45.26
C LYS A 80 -31.01 29.37 -43.85
N THR A 81 -29.82 29.95 -43.71
CA THR A 81 -29.06 29.98 -42.45
C THR A 81 -28.80 31.38 -41.89
N GLY A 82 -29.37 32.45 -42.47
CA GLY A 82 -29.03 33.84 -42.11
C GLY A 82 -29.08 34.17 -40.61
N TYR A 83 -30.05 33.64 -39.86
CA TYR A 83 -30.07 33.79 -38.40
C TYR A 83 -28.98 32.96 -37.70
N CYS A 84 -28.85 31.68 -38.06
CA CYS A 84 -27.85 30.76 -37.50
C CYS A 84 -26.41 31.24 -37.76
N ALA A 85 -26.16 31.86 -38.91
CA ALA A 85 -24.88 32.46 -39.28
C ALA A 85 -24.42 33.53 -38.29
N ASN A 86 -25.34 34.43 -37.92
CA ASN A 86 -25.03 35.56 -37.05
C ASN A 86 -24.79 35.16 -35.59
N ILE A 87 -25.30 34.02 -35.15
CA ILE A 87 -25.14 33.52 -33.77
C ILE A 87 -24.10 32.42 -33.63
N ALA A 88 -23.59 31.86 -34.74
CA ALA A 88 -22.70 30.70 -34.73
C ALA A 88 -21.42 30.96 -33.92
N ASP A 89 -20.77 32.11 -34.15
CA ASP A 89 -19.51 32.47 -33.50
C ASP A 89 -19.73 32.77 -32.00
N ALA A 90 -20.75 33.57 -31.67
CA ALA A 90 -21.10 33.86 -30.28
C ALA A 90 -21.47 32.59 -29.49
N ALA A 91 -22.15 31.63 -30.12
CA ALA A 91 -22.47 30.35 -29.52
C ALA A 91 -21.24 29.44 -29.35
N ALA A 92 -20.28 29.47 -30.30
CA ALA A 92 -19.02 28.74 -30.18
C ALA A 92 -18.16 29.31 -29.05
N ASP A 93 -18.00 30.63 -28.98
CA ASP A 93 -17.25 31.31 -27.93
C ASP A 93 -17.84 31.06 -26.54
N ALA A 94 -19.17 31.10 -26.41
CA ALA A 94 -19.85 30.77 -25.16
C ALA A 94 -19.58 29.32 -24.71
N ARG A 95 -19.54 28.36 -25.64
CA ARG A 95 -19.18 26.96 -25.32
C ARG A 95 -17.72 26.84 -24.88
N PHE A 96 -16.79 27.47 -25.59
CA PHE A 96 -15.38 27.42 -25.23
C PHE A 96 -15.11 28.11 -23.89
N ALA A 97 -15.76 29.23 -23.61
CA ALA A 97 -15.69 29.89 -22.31
C ALA A 97 -16.17 28.95 -21.19
N TRP A 98 -17.34 28.32 -21.38
CA TRP A 98 -17.87 27.35 -20.41
C TRP A 98 -16.94 26.14 -20.23
N GLN A 99 -16.43 25.55 -21.31
CA GLN A 99 -15.48 24.43 -21.23
C GLN A 99 -14.21 24.80 -20.49
N LYS A 100 -13.68 26.01 -20.73
CA LYS A 100 -12.50 26.53 -20.02
C LYS A 100 -12.77 26.70 -18.53
N GLU A 101 -13.93 27.21 -18.16
CA GLU A 101 -14.34 27.33 -16.75
C GLU A 101 -14.46 25.95 -16.08
N GLN A 102 -15.06 24.98 -16.77
CA GLN A 102 -15.20 23.61 -16.27
C GLN A 102 -13.84 22.93 -16.12
N LEU A 103 -12.91 23.12 -17.07
CA LEU A 103 -11.55 22.58 -16.97
C LEU A 103 -10.81 23.20 -15.79
N ALA A 104 -10.88 24.53 -15.63
CA ALA A 104 -10.27 25.23 -14.50
C ALA A 104 -10.87 24.79 -13.16
N ALA A 105 -12.17 24.49 -13.10
CA ALA A 105 -12.80 23.94 -11.91
C ALA A 105 -12.27 22.54 -11.57
N MET A 106 -12.11 21.67 -12.58
CA MET A 106 -11.56 20.32 -12.39
C MET A 106 -10.08 20.37 -12.00
N GLU A 107 -9.29 21.24 -12.60
CA GLU A 107 -7.87 21.46 -12.24
C GLU A 107 -7.75 21.82 -10.76
N ARG A 108 -8.55 22.78 -10.27
CA ARG A 108 -8.56 23.16 -8.85
C ARG A 108 -8.94 21.99 -7.93
N GLN A 109 -9.93 21.18 -8.30
CA GLN A 109 -10.32 20.01 -7.51
C GLN A 109 -9.22 18.94 -7.47
N VAL A 110 -8.50 18.76 -8.58
CA VAL A 110 -7.35 17.84 -8.64
C VAL A 110 -6.21 18.36 -7.77
N GLU A 111 -5.87 19.64 -7.87
CA GLU A 111 -4.84 20.27 -7.02
C GLU A 111 -5.17 20.16 -5.53
N GLU A 112 -6.43 20.40 -5.15
CA GLU A 112 -6.88 20.25 -3.76
C GLU A 112 -6.73 18.81 -3.26
N ARG A 113 -7.14 17.83 -4.08
CA ARG A 113 -6.97 16.40 -3.74
C ARG A 113 -5.51 15.99 -3.63
N ILE A 114 -4.65 16.51 -4.51
CA ILE A 114 -3.20 16.26 -4.46
C ILE A 114 -2.64 16.78 -3.14
N LYS A 115 -2.95 18.02 -2.76
CA LYS A 115 -2.50 18.60 -1.48
C LYS A 115 -2.93 17.75 -0.28
N LEU A 116 -4.20 17.34 -0.23
CA LEU A 116 -4.70 16.48 0.85
C LEU A 116 -3.99 15.12 0.91
N LEU A 117 -3.70 14.52 -0.25
CA LEU A 117 -2.98 13.25 -0.31
C LEU A 117 -1.51 13.40 0.11
N GLU A 118 -0.86 14.50 -0.27
CA GLU A 118 0.52 14.80 0.13
C GLU A 118 0.62 15.07 1.63
N GLU A 119 -0.32 15.79 2.22
CA GLU A 119 -0.41 16.00 3.67
C GLU A 119 -0.55 14.66 4.42
N LYS A 120 -1.47 13.80 3.97
CA LYS A 120 -1.65 12.47 4.56
C LYS A 120 -0.41 11.62 4.40
N ARG A 121 0.22 11.65 3.22
CA ARG A 121 1.48 10.95 2.97
C ARG A 121 2.57 11.41 3.92
N ALA A 122 2.75 12.71 4.11
CA ALA A 122 3.75 13.27 5.02
C ALA A 122 3.48 12.85 6.47
N GLU A 123 2.22 12.88 6.93
CA GLU A 123 1.84 12.35 8.25
C GLU A 123 2.23 10.88 8.40
N TYR A 124 1.90 10.05 7.39
CA TYR A 124 2.24 8.62 7.40
C TYR A 124 3.74 8.37 7.42
N GLU A 125 4.52 9.10 6.62
CA GLU A 125 5.98 8.96 6.57
C GLU A 125 6.63 9.29 7.93
N VAL A 126 6.13 10.31 8.64
CA VAL A 126 6.58 10.64 10.00
C VAL A 126 6.30 9.49 10.97
N TRP A 127 5.10 8.92 10.95
CA TRP A 127 4.76 7.79 11.80
C TRP A 127 5.55 6.52 11.45
N LEU A 128 5.77 6.27 10.17
CA LEU A 128 6.56 5.14 9.68
C LEU A 128 8.02 5.26 10.13
N LYS A 129 8.60 6.47 10.03
CA LYS A 129 9.95 6.74 10.54
C LYS A 129 10.06 6.46 12.04
N ARG A 130 9.13 6.97 12.85
CA ARG A 130 9.10 6.72 14.30
C ARG A 130 8.97 5.23 14.63
N ARG A 131 8.10 4.51 13.91
CA ARG A 131 7.96 3.06 14.06
C ARG A 131 9.27 2.34 13.73
N ASN A 132 9.89 2.67 12.60
CA ASN A 132 11.14 2.04 12.16
C ASN A 132 12.28 2.32 13.13
N GLU A 133 12.38 3.54 13.66
CA GLU A 133 13.35 3.89 14.70
C GLU A 133 13.12 3.10 16.00
N PHE A 134 11.86 2.89 16.38
CA PHE A 134 11.52 2.05 17.54
C PHE A 134 11.90 0.58 17.32
N LEU A 135 11.56 0.02 16.14
CA LEU A 135 11.92 -1.35 15.78
C LEU A 135 13.44 -1.54 15.74
N ALA A 136 14.18 -0.60 15.15
CA ALA A 136 15.64 -0.66 15.10
C ALA A 136 16.27 -0.67 16.51
N LYS A 137 15.76 0.15 17.44
CA LYS A 137 16.23 0.15 18.84
C LYS A 137 15.87 -1.14 19.57
N ALA A 138 14.69 -1.68 19.32
CA ALA A 138 14.27 -2.96 19.90
C ALA A 138 15.18 -4.10 19.39
N ASP A 139 15.41 -4.16 18.08
CA ASP A 139 16.30 -5.14 17.46
C ASP A 139 17.73 -5.02 17.99
N GLU A 140 18.28 -3.80 18.06
CA GLU A 140 19.62 -3.55 18.61
C GLU A 140 19.72 -4.03 20.07
N SER A 141 18.69 -3.77 20.89
CA SER A 141 18.67 -4.20 22.29
C SER A 141 18.70 -5.72 22.43
N VAL A 142 17.93 -6.45 21.60
CA VAL A 142 17.88 -7.91 21.63
C VAL A 142 19.20 -8.49 21.15
N VAL A 143 19.74 -7.99 20.04
CA VAL A 143 21.04 -8.42 19.51
C VAL A 143 22.15 -8.18 20.52
N ALA A 144 22.15 -7.03 21.22
CA ALA A 144 23.14 -6.72 22.25
C ALA A 144 23.09 -7.67 23.46
N VAL A 145 21.90 -8.16 23.84
CA VAL A 145 21.74 -9.15 24.91
C VAL A 145 22.40 -10.47 24.51
N TYR A 146 22.08 -10.99 23.32
CA TYR A 146 22.68 -12.25 22.84
C TYR A 146 24.18 -12.11 22.53
N ALA A 147 24.64 -10.93 22.10
CA ALA A 147 26.06 -10.67 21.85
C ALA A 147 26.93 -10.76 23.12
N LYS A 148 26.36 -10.43 24.29
CA LYS A 148 27.02 -10.48 25.60
C LYS A 148 26.72 -11.76 26.38
N MET A 149 25.77 -12.58 25.91
CA MET A 149 25.41 -13.84 26.53
C MET A 149 26.52 -14.88 26.31
N ARG A 150 26.73 -15.79 27.27
CA ARG A 150 27.66 -16.90 27.08
C ARG A 150 27.15 -17.82 25.95
N PRO A 151 28.02 -18.31 25.05
CA PRO A 151 27.59 -19.08 23.87
C PRO A 151 26.77 -20.34 24.17
N ASP A 152 27.13 -21.06 25.24
CA ASP A 152 26.43 -22.24 25.74
C ASP A 152 25.00 -21.93 26.21
N ALA A 153 24.84 -20.84 26.97
CA ALA A 153 23.53 -20.38 27.41
C ALA A 153 22.66 -19.89 26.24
N ALA A 154 23.26 -19.15 25.30
CA ALA A 154 22.56 -18.66 24.11
C ALA A 154 22.09 -19.82 23.21
N ALA A 155 22.93 -20.84 23.02
CA ALA A 155 22.59 -22.04 22.26
C ALA A 155 21.34 -22.74 22.82
N LEU A 156 21.22 -22.87 24.14
CA LEU A 156 20.04 -23.45 24.80
C LEU A 156 18.77 -22.60 24.62
N GLN A 157 18.89 -21.27 24.61
CA GLN A 157 17.73 -20.39 24.37
C GLN A 157 17.28 -20.46 22.91
N LEU A 158 18.23 -20.43 21.97
CA LEU A 158 17.93 -20.56 20.53
C LEU A 158 17.43 -21.97 20.18
N ALA A 159 17.81 -23.00 20.94
CA ALA A 159 17.29 -24.37 20.81
C ALA A 159 15.75 -24.42 20.93
N ASN A 160 15.18 -23.58 21.79
CA ASN A 160 13.73 -23.51 22.03
C ASN A 160 13.01 -22.47 21.15
N MET A 161 13.76 -21.76 20.31
CA MET A 161 13.22 -20.74 19.39
C MET A 161 12.89 -21.35 18.01
N PRO A 162 11.85 -20.88 17.31
CA PRO A 162 11.57 -21.27 15.94
C PRO A 162 12.75 -20.97 15.01
N ASP A 163 12.99 -21.86 14.05
CA ASP A 163 14.19 -21.82 13.20
C ASP A 163 14.33 -20.51 12.41
N GLU A 164 13.23 -19.97 11.87
CA GLU A 164 13.21 -18.69 11.16
C GLU A 164 13.65 -17.51 12.05
N ALA A 165 13.15 -17.45 13.29
CA ALA A 165 13.48 -16.38 14.24
C ALA A 165 14.93 -16.51 14.76
N ALA A 166 15.36 -17.74 15.06
CA ALA A 166 16.73 -18.01 15.48
C ALA A 166 17.73 -17.68 14.36
N ALA A 167 17.43 -18.06 13.12
CA ALA A 167 18.26 -17.72 11.96
C ALA A 167 18.31 -16.20 11.75
N ALA A 168 17.19 -15.50 11.83
CA ALA A 168 17.14 -14.04 11.71
C ALA A 168 17.94 -13.32 12.81
N LEU A 169 17.94 -13.83 14.04
CA LEU A 169 18.77 -13.27 15.11
C LEU A 169 20.26 -13.57 14.90
N LEU A 170 20.61 -14.79 14.48
CA LEU A 170 21.98 -15.19 14.19
C LEU A 170 22.59 -14.39 13.02
N THR A 171 21.81 -14.01 12.00
CA THR A 171 22.30 -13.14 10.92
C THR A 171 22.57 -11.71 11.35
N LYS A 172 21.93 -11.23 12.43
CA LYS A 172 22.15 -9.88 12.98
C LYS A 172 23.33 -9.82 13.96
N LEU A 173 23.77 -10.96 14.49
CA LEU A 173 24.96 -11.04 15.33
C LEU A 173 26.24 -10.95 14.49
N ASN A 174 27.36 -10.58 15.14
CA ASN A 174 28.66 -10.65 14.47
C ASN A 174 29.06 -12.12 14.20
N ALA A 175 29.82 -12.35 13.14
CA ALA A 175 30.19 -13.70 12.70
C ALA A 175 30.87 -14.53 13.79
N ARG A 176 31.75 -13.93 14.61
CA ARG A 176 32.47 -14.65 15.68
C ARG A 176 31.50 -15.16 16.75
N THR A 177 30.59 -14.32 17.24
CA THR A 177 29.61 -14.72 18.26
C THR A 177 28.62 -15.73 17.71
N ALA A 178 28.12 -15.54 16.48
CA ALA A 178 27.22 -16.50 15.84
C ALA A 178 27.88 -17.87 15.66
N SER A 179 29.13 -17.93 15.20
CA SER A 179 29.89 -19.19 15.10
C SER A 179 30.11 -19.85 16.45
N ALA A 180 30.47 -19.09 17.49
CA ALA A 180 30.63 -19.63 18.83
C ALA A 180 29.34 -20.25 19.36
N ILE A 181 28.19 -19.61 19.14
CA ILE A 181 26.88 -20.15 19.53
C ILE A 181 26.57 -21.44 18.75
N LEU A 182 26.78 -21.45 17.43
CA LEU A 182 26.53 -22.64 16.60
C LEU A 182 27.42 -23.83 16.99
N SER A 183 28.64 -23.61 17.47
CA SER A 183 29.54 -24.66 17.96
C SER A 183 29.07 -25.31 19.27
N GLU A 184 28.27 -24.62 20.07
CA GLU A 184 27.68 -25.14 21.32
C GLU A 184 26.32 -25.83 21.09
N MET A 185 25.81 -25.83 19.85
CA MET A 185 24.56 -26.48 19.48
C MET A 185 24.77 -27.92 18.98
N GLU A 186 23.69 -28.69 18.91
CA GLU A 186 23.69 -29.98 18.21
C GLU A 186 23.94 -29.77 16.71
N ALA A 187 24.78 -30.63 16.12
CA ALA A 187 25.33 -30.44 14.78
C ALA A 187 24.26 -30.37 13.68
N ALA A 188 23.24 -31.21 13.72
CA ALA A 188 22.16 -31.19 12.73
C ALA A 188 21.33 -29.90 12.84
N ARG A 189 21.03 -29.44 14.06
CA ARG A 189 20.32 -28.16 14.25
C ARG A 189 21.13 -26.95 13.81
N ALA A 190 22.43 -26.91 14.13
CA ALA A 190 23.32 -25.84 13.69
C ALA A 190 23.38 -25.75 12.15
N ALA A 191 23.47 -26.90 11.46
CA ALA A 191 23.44 -26.96 10.00
C ALA A 191 22.11 -26.45 9.42
N ASN A 192 20.97 -26.80 10.04
CA ASN A 192 19.65 -26.31 9.62
C ASN A 192 19.53 -24.79 9.76
N LEU A 193 19.98 -24.22 10.89
CA LEU A 193 19.97 -22.78 11.10
C LEU A 193 20.90 -22.07 10.11
N ALA A 194 22.10 -22.60 9.85
CA ALA A 194 23.01 -22.03 8.85
C ALA A 194 22.40 -22.03 7.44
N ARG A 195 21.64 -23.08 7.07
CA ARG A 195 20.89 -23.11 5.81
C ARG A 195 19.80 -22.04 5.77
N ALA A 196 19.00 -21.91 6.82
CA ALA A 196 17.96 -20.87 6.94
C ALA A 196 18.54 -19.44 6.90
N MET A 197 19.74 -19.22 7.46
CA MET A 197 20.46 -17.94 7.34
C MET A 197 20.81 -17.61 5.89
N SER A 198 21.23 -18.61 5.09
CA SER A 198 21.54 -18.41 3.66
C SER A 198 20.29 -18.18 2.80
N GLU A 199 19.17 -18.80 3.16
CA GLU A 199 17.90 -18.68 2.44
C GLU A 199 17.20 -17.35 2.73
N SER A 200 17.25 -16.86 3.97
CA SER A 200 16.68 -15.56 4.36
C SER A 200 17.40 -14.39 3.68
N GLY A 201 18.74 -14.41 3.63
CA GLY A 201 19.52 -13.39 2.89
C GLY A 201 19.23 -13.35 1.38
N ARG A 202 18.81 -14.48 0.78
CA ARG A 202 18.36 -14.52 -0.63
C ARG A 202 16.97 -13.95 -0.82
N LYS A 203 16.04 -14.14 0.12
CA LYS A 203 14.67 -13.59 0.03
C LYS A 203 14.68 -12.06 0.09
N ASP A 204 15.53 -11.47 0.92
CA ASP A 204 15.68 -10.01 1.01
C ASP A 204 16.31 -9.41 -0.26
N ALA A 205 17.24 -10.13 -0.90
CA ALA A 205 17.84 -9.74 -2.18
C ALA A 205 16.90 -9.91 -3.40
N ALA A 206 15.80 -10.65 -3.25
CA ALA A 206 14.86 -10.97 -4.33
C ALA A 206 13.59 -10.09 -4.35
N ALA A 207 13.47 -9.07 -3.49
CA ALA A 207 12.41 -8.05 -3.58
C ALA A 207 12.59 -7.17 -4.83
N PRO A 208 11.49 -6.72 -5.47
CA PRO A 208 11.25 -6.95 -6.88
C PRO A 208 12.19 -6.14 -7.77
N ALA A 209 12.97 -6.86 -8.59
CA ALA A 209 13.49 -6.33 -9.83
C ALA A 209 12.30 -5.82 -10.66
N GLN A 210 12.10 -4.51 -10.66
CA GLN A 210 11.20 -3.82 -11.58
C GLN A 210 11.52 -4.36 -12.97
N LYS A 211 10.60 -5.14 -13.56
CA LYS A 211 10.63 -5.47 -14.98
C LYS A 211 10.51 -4.15 -15.72
N LYS A 212 11.66 -3.54 -15.99
CA LYS A 212 11.84 -2.36 -16.81
C LYS A 212 11.11 -2.66 -18.11
N ASN A 213 10.07 -1.88 -18.39
CA ASN A 213 9.36 -1.82 -19.66
C ASN A 213 10.38 -1.90 -20.80
N GLN A 214 10.53 -3.09 -21.38
CA GLN A 214 11.18 -3.30 -22.66
C GLN A 214 10.07 -3.69 -23.61
N ARG A 215 9.34 -2.65 -24.05
CA ARG A 215 8.58 -2.68 -25.28
C ARG A 215 9.20 -1.60 -26.17
N SER A 216 10.24 -2.03 -26.89
CA SER A 216 10.64 -1.40 -28.14
C SER A 216 9.54 -1.58 -29.18
#